data_AF-A0A368G5F3-F1
#
_entry.id   AF-A0A368G5F3-F1
#
_cell.length_a   1.000
_cell.length_b   1.000
_cell.length_c   1.000
_cell.angle_alpha   90.00
_cell.angle_beta   90.00
_cell.angle_gamma   90.00
#
_symmetry.space_group_name_H-M   'P 1'
#
loop_
_entity.id
_entity.type
_entity.pdbx_description
1 polymer ?
#
loop_
_entity_poly.entity_id
_entity_poly.type
_entity_poly.pdbx_seq_one_letter_code
_entity_poly.pdbx_strand_id
1 'polypeptide(L)'
;MVVWFDGRLPVERIRFENLSAVIVNVPTCNYIPLWKGRHWYTILRQETGRFFNLDSKLNQPEEITDIVQYCRNLLSRTQDANQLFLVGKGDPSSFLHPE
;
A
#
# COMPACT_ATOMS: atom_id res chain seq x y z
N MET A 1 14.92 0.44 -0.23
CA MET A 1 14.60 1.41 0.83
C MET A 1 13.10 1.42 1.06
N VAL A 2 12.66 1.85 2.24
CA VAL A 2 11.24 1.89 2.62
C VAL A 2 10.91 3.30 3.09
N VAL A 3 9.79 3.84 2.60
CA VAL A 3 9.27 5.16 2.98
C VAL A 3 7.85 5.02 3.49
N TRP A 4 7.57 5.52 4.67
CA TRP A 4 6.20 5.66 5.14
C TRP A 4 5.51 6.79 4.37
N PHE A 5 4.40 6.49 3.70
CA PHE A 5 3.64 7.48 2.96
C PHE A 5 2.70 8.24 3.89
N ASP A 6 2.75 9.57 3.84
CA ASP A 6 1.79 10.41 4.53
C ASP A 6 0.41 10.29 3.84
N GLY A 7 -0.48 9.52 4.44
CA GLY A 7 -1.83 9.27 3.90
C GLY A 7 -2.73 10.50 3.80
N ARG A 8 -2.30 11.66 4.31
CA ARG A 8 -2.99 12.95 4.13
C ARG A 8 -2.71 13.57 2.75
N LEU A 9 -1.67 13.10 2.06
CA LEU A 9 -1.32 13.55 0.72
C LEU A 9 -2.13 12.81 -0.35
N PRO A 10 -2.37 13.43 -1.52
CA PRO A 10 -2.98 12.75 -2.66
C PRO A 10 -2.13 11.55 -3.11
N VAL A 11 -2.78 10.42 -3.42
CA VAL A 11 -2.12 9.19 -3.89
C VAL A 11 -1.35 9.42 -5.19
N GLU A 12 -1.78 10.38 -5.99
CA GLU A 12 -1.16 10.83 -7.23
C GLU A 12 0.27 11.36 -7.02
N ARG A 13 0.65 11.68 -5.78
CA ARG A 13 2.04 12.01 -5.46
C ARG A 13 2.97 10.81 -5.52
N ILE A 14 2.46 9.58 -5.47
CA ILE A 14 3.27 8.36 -5.51
C ILE A 14 3.68 8.06 -6.94
N ARG A 15 4.99 7.92 -7.18
CA ARG A 15 5.57 7.45 -8.45
C ARG A 15 5.64 5.93 -8.47
N PHE A 16 4.51 5.28 -8.74
CA PHE A 16 4.36 3.82 -8.72
C PHE A 16 5.33 3.09 -9.66
N GLU A 17 5.75 3.74 -10.75
CA GLU A 17 6.74 3.24 -11.70
C GLU A 17 8.13 3.02 -11.08
N ASN A 18 8.47 3.79 -10.03
CA ASN A 18 9.74 3.70 -9.32
C ASN A 18 9.71 2.72 -8.14
N LEU A 19 8.53 2.17 -7.83
CA LEU A 19 8.36 1.23 -6.72
C LEU A 19 8.58 -0.20 -7.17
N SER A 20 9.17 -1.00 -6.28
CA SER A 20 9.17 -2.45 -6.37
C SER A 20 7.93 -3.04 -5.69
N ALA A 21 7.46 -2.42 -4.61
CA ALA A 21 6.29 -2.88 -3.88
C ALA A 21 5.65 -1.75 -3.04
N VAL A 22 4.42 -2.00 -2.59
CA VAL A 22 3.77 -1.24 -1.52
C VAL A 22 3.43 -2.23 -0.40
N ILE A 23 3.94 -1.98 0.81
CA ILE A 23 3.52 -2.73 1.99
C ILE A 23 2.33 -2.00 2.60
N VAL A 24 1.24 -2.73 2.81
CA VAL A 24 -0.01 -2.20 3.34
C VAL A 24 -0.21 -2.72 4.75
N ASN A 25 -0.65 -1.82 5.63
CA ASN A 25 -1.01 -2.14 7.00
C ASN A 25 -2.43 -1.66 7.30
N VAL A 26 -3.35 -2.60 7.51
CA VAL A 26 -4.77 -2.33 7.78
C VAL A 26 -5.15 -2.80 9.18
N PRO A 27 -6.07 -2.11 9.88
CA PRO A 27 -6.60 -2.60 11.15
C PRO A 27 -7.40 -3.89 10.91
N THR A 28 -7.31 -4.84 11.85
CA THR A 28 -8.19 -6.01 11.87
C THR A 28 -9.33 -5.78 12.86
N CYS A 29 -10.57 -5.92 12.40
CA CYS A 29 -11.72 -5.98 13.30
C CYS A 29 -11.84 -7.39 13.87
N ASN A 30 -11.45 -7.58 15.13
CA ASN A 30 -11.80 -8.78 15.88
C ASN A 30 -13.16 -8.58 16.56
N TYR A 31 -13.94 -9.66 16.68
CA TYR A 31 -15.23 -9.67 17.38
C TYR A 31 -15.12 -9.30 18.88
N ILE A 32 -13.90 -9.27 19.44
CA ILE A 32 -13.63 -8.88 20.82
C ILE A 32 -13.16 -7.41 20.83
N PRO A 33 -13.93 -6.47 21.41
CA PRO A 33 -13.71 -5.02 21.31
C PRO A 33 -12.34 -4.52 21.80
N LEU A 34 -11.62 -5.29 22.62
CA LEU A 34 -10.32 -4.90 23.19
C LEU A 34 -9.10 -5.35 22.38
N TRP A 35 -9.26 -6.22 21.36
CA TRP A 35 -8.14 -6.75 20.59
C TRP A 35 -8.04 -6.06 19.24
N LYS A 36 -7.43 -4.87 19.23
CA LYS A 36 -7.07 -4.15 18.00
C LYS A 36 -5.79 -4.74 17.42
N GLY A 37 -5.94 -5.65 16.47
CA GLY A 37 -4.82 -6.18 15.68
C GLY A 37 -4.57 -5.36 14.41
N ARG A 38 -3.47 -5.67 13.73
CA ARG A 38 -3.14 -5.13 12.42
C ARG A 38 -2.75 -6.25 11.48
N HIS A 39 -3.20 -6.15 10.24
CA HIS A 39 -2.93 -7.11 9.18
C HIS A 39 -2.03 -6.45 8.15
N TRP A 40 -0.96 -7.16 7.81
CA TRP A 40 0.04 -6.71 6.87
C TRP A 40 -0.07 -7.55 5.61
N TYR A 41 0.00 -6.89 4.47
CA TYR A 41 0.15 -7.56 3.19
C TYR A 41 0.97 -6.71 2.22
N THR A 42 1.40 -7.32 1.13
CA THR A 42 2.26 -6.68 0.14
C THR A 42 1.56 -6.63 -1.21
N ILE A 43 1.66 -5.47 -1.87
CA ILE A 43 1.37 -5.32 -3.28
C ILE A 43 2.71 -5.30 -4.02
N LEU A 44 2.93 -6.28 -4.90
CA LEU A 44 4.18 -6.40 -5.64
C LEU A 44 4.02 -5.87 -7.07
N ARG A 45 4.98 -5.05 -7.53
CA ARG A 45 5.08 -4.65 -8.93
C ARG A 45 5.95 -5.65 -9.68
N GLN A 46 5.41 -6.25 -10.74
CA GLN A 46 6.19 -7.10 -11.64
C GLN A 46 7.00 -6.25 -12.63
N GLU A 47 8.00 -6.86 -13.29
CA GLU A 47 8.79 -6.21 -14.34
C GLU A 47 7.93 -5.69 -15.50
N THR A 48 6.78 -6.35 -15.75
CA THR A 48 5.76 -5.94 -16.73
C THR A 48 5.02 -4.65 -16.35
N GLY A 49 5.22 -4.13 -15.14
CA GLY A 49 4.51 -2.97 -14.60
C GLY A 49 3.16 -3.29 -13.96
N ARG A 50 2.72 -4.55 -13.98
CA ARG A 50 1.49 -5.03 -13.34
C ARG A 50 1.67 -5.13 -11.83
N PHE A 51 0.59 -4.85 -11.09
CA PHE A 51 0.58 -4.94 -9.63
C PHE A 51 -0.25 -6.13 -9.17
N PHE A 52 0.23 -6.84 -8.16
CA PHE A 52 -0.47 -7.99 -7.58
C PHE A 52 -0.58 -7.87 -6.07
N ASN A 53 -1.78 -8.07 -5.56
CA ASN A 53 -2.04 -8.25 -4.14
C ASN A 53 -1.56 -9.63 -3.69
N LEU A 54 -0.64 -9.67 -2.73
CA LEU A 54 -0.09 -10.88 -2.12
C LEU A 54 -0.57 -11.05 -0.68
N ASP A 55 -1.78 -10.56 -0.36
CA ASP A 55 -2.41 -10.80 0.93
C ASP A 55 -2.53 -12.31 1.21
N SER A 56 -1.99 -12.73 2.36
CA SER A 56 -2.01 -14.12 2.81
C SER A 56 -3.41 -14.68 3.09
N LYS A 57 -4.43 -13.81 3.12
CA LYS A 57 -5.85 -14.20 3.20
C LYS A 57 -6.45 -14.57 1.84
N LEU A 58 -5.77 -14.27 0.74
CA LEU A 58 -6.19 -14.68 -0.59
C LEU A 58 -5.75 -16.12 -0.87
N ASN A 59 -6.57 -16.87 -1.59
CA ASN A 59 -6.21 -18.22 -2.04
C ASN A 59 -5.07 -18.20 -3.08
N GLN A 60 -4.94 -17.09 -3.81
CA GLN A 60 -3.93 -16.87 -4.83
C GLN A 60 -3.68 -15.36 -5.01
N PRO A 61 -2.55 -14.94 -5.59
CA PRO A 61 -2.31 -13.56 -5.96
C PRO A 61 -3.41 -12.99 -6.86
N GLU A 62 -3.88 -11.79 -6.55
CA GLU A 62 -4.90 -11.08 -7.35
C GLU A 62 -4.29 -9.86 -8.04
N GLU A 63 -4.57 -9.67 -9.32
CA GLU A 63 -4.09 -8.51 -10.06
C GLU A 63 -4.86 -7.24 -9.65
N ILE A 64 -4.12 -6.14 -9.47
CA ILE A 64 -4.65 -4.80 -9.28
C ILE A 64 -4.44 -4.03 -10.58
N THR A 65 -5.54 -3.81 -11.33
CA THR A 65 -5.51 -3.14 -12.63
C THR A 65 -5.38 -1.61 -12.53
N ASP A 66 -5.87 -1.02 -11.43
CA ASP A 66 -5.73 0.40 -11.12
C ASP A 66 -5.15 0.58 -9.71
N ILE A 67 -3.82 0.67 -9.65
CA ILE A 67 -3.09 0.81 -8.39
C ILE A 67 -3.39 2.14 -7.68
N VAL A 68 -3.65 3.20 -8.45
CA VAL A 68 -3.94 4.53 -7.90
C VAL A 68 -5.29 4.49 -7.19
N GLN A 69 -6.33 3.96 -7.84
CA GLN A 69 -7.65 3.82 -7.22
C GLN A 69 -7.62 2.84 -6.05
N TYR A 70 -6.85 1.75 -6.13
CA TYR A 70 -6.69 0.81 -5.02
C TYR A 70 -6.11 1.50 -3.77
N CYS A 71 -4.99 2.20 -3.92
CA CYS A 71 -4.37 2.95 -2.82
C CYS A 71 -5.27 4.09 -2.30
N ARG A 72 -6.03 4.75 -3.19
CA ARG A 72 -7.02 5.78 -2.80
C ARG A 72 -8.10 5.19 -1.91
N ASN A 73 -8.64 4.03 -2.27
CA ASN A 73 -9.64 3.31 -1.47
C ASN A 73 -9.09 2.83 -0.12
N LEU A 74 -7.78 2.52 -0.05
CA LEU A 74 -7.14 2.19 1.22
C LEU A 74 -7.05 3.41 2.13
N LEU A 75 -6.64 4.56 1.61
CA LEU A 75 -6.46 5.78 2.42
C LEU A 75 -7.78 6.49 2.76
N SER A 76 -8.86 6.25 2.01
CA SER A 76 -10.17 6.86 2.27
C SER A 76 -10.87 6.31 3.54
N ARG A 77 -10.32 5.28 4.19
CA ARG A 77 -10.90 4.68 5.41
C ARG A 77 -10.43 5.44 6.66
N THR A 78 -11.37 6.05 7.37
CA THR A 78 -11.12 7.03 8.45
C THR A 78 -11.03 6.44 9.87
N GLN A 79 -11.46 5.19 10.08
CA GLN A 79 -11.40 4.52 11.38
C GLN A 79 -10.10 3.70 11.49
N ASP A 80 -9.18 4.13 12.37
CA ASP A 80 -7.83 3.56 12.55
C ASP A 80 -7.04 3.45 11.23
N ALA A 81 -6.63 4.61 10.70
CA ALA A 81 -6.10 4.80 9.34
C ALA A 81 -5.16 3.68 8.84
N ASN A 82 -5.45 3.22 7.62
CA ASN A 82 -4.56 2.37 6.85
C ASN A 82 -3.22 3.08 6.63
N GLN A 83 -2.13 2.32 6.64
CA GLN A 83 -0.80 2.86 6.38
C GLN A 83 -0.22 2.20 5.14
N LEU A 84 0.43 3.01 4.31
CA LEU A 84 1.16 2.56 3.14
C LEU A 84 2.65 2.81 3.36
N PHE A 85 3.46 1.83 2.98
CA PHE A 85 4.91 1.93 2.97
C PHE A 85 5.40 1.64 1.56
N LEU A 86 6.05 2.62 0.95
CA LEU A 86 6.56 2.57 -0.41
C LEU A 86 7.93 1.90 -0.39
N VAL A 87 8.10 0.87 -1.21
CA VAL A 87 9.33 0.08 -1.28
C VAL A 87 9.91 0.18 -2.68
N GLY A 88 11.17 0.55 -2.78
CA GLY A 88 11.88 0.64 -4.06
C GLY A 88 13.39 0.56 -3.89
N LYS A 89 14.10 0.54 -5.02
CA LYS A 89 15.57 0.65 -5.06
C LYS A 89 15.97 2.13 -5.20
N GLY A 90 17.19 2.47 -4.79
CA GLY A 90 17.70 3.83 -4.93
C GLY A 90 17.20 4.81 -3.87
N ASP A 91 17.20 6.10 -4.23
CA ASP A 91 16.88 7.22 -3.34
C ASP A 91 15.37 7.29 -3.03
N PRO A 92 14.96 7.30 -1.73
CA PRO A 92 13.60 7.54 -1.27
C PRO A 92 12.89 8.74 -1.88
N SER A 93 13.63 9.80 -2.20
CA SER A 93 13.07 11.03 -2.81
C SER A 93 12.43 10.75 -4.18
N SER A 94 12.89 9.71 -4.88
CA SER A 94 12.38 9.30 -6.18
C SER A 94 11.00 8.62 -6.12
N PHE A 95 10.51 8.27 -4.93
CA PHE A 95 9.23 7.59 -4.77
C PHE A 95 8.04 8.55 -4.83
N LEU A 96 8.30 9.86 -4.71
CA LEU A 96 7.27 10.90 -4.70
C LEU A 96 7.52 11.96 -5.78
N HIS A 97 6.46 12.59 -6.26
CA HIS A 97 6.56 13.85 -6.99
C HIS A 97 7.05 14.97 -6.05
N PRO A 98 8.01 15.82 -6.47
CA PRO A 98 8.42 16.99 -5.70
C PRO A 98 7.21 17.91 -5.41
N GLU A 99 7.28 18.66 -4.30
CA GLU A 99 6.25 19.61 -3.88
C GLU A 99 5.98 20.71 -4.89
#